data_AF-A0A0C5EDR3-F1
#
_entry.id   AF-A0A0C5EDR3-F1
#
_cell.length_a   1.000
_cell.length_b   1.000
_cell.length_c   1.000
_cell.angle_alpha   90.00
_cell.angle_beta   90.00
_cell.angle_gamma   90.00
#
_symmetry.space_group_name_H-M   'P 1'
#
loop_
_entity.id
_entity.type
_entity.pdbx_description
1 polymer ?
#
loop_
_entity_poly.entity_id
_entity_poly.type
_entity_poly.pdbx_seq_one_letter_code
_entity_poly.pdbx_strand_id
1 'polypeptide(L)'
;MPIRVDLLALEPNAPGQARLTVKKWQGSAQNLEFSIQRNQDAFYLQHGQQWSNSPYWFQVSRFDQDASGEALETLVGPEVVDPLLEGSANSNFQIELREQGPGFSDKGVVRPGAGLLPSTAGGQTRSTYDAGHLAATAAVAPEIPQLPELPLPEPEPEPEPEPEPTFVISETEPLAPPLATKKNKPLWIWPLLLILALLIAAAAWFWLKKPQAPAPVASAPATTADAAACTLESMNSQPELAFVQACIKAAPASAQLLEIINLAKANKHCGVAQRLYANRAQAGDLQIASAYAHEYDPKYHQASSCFAEPDKATAAYWYETILSHEPDNAEAKQRFEELQK
;
A
#
# COMPACT_ATOMS: atom_id res chain seq x y z
N MET A 1 -18.99 21.65 17.63
CA MET A 1 -20.16 20.94 17.07
C MET A 1 -19.65 20.24 15.83
N PRO A 2 -19.99 18.96 15.57
CA PRO A 2 -19.45 18.26 14.42
C PRO A 2 -19.83 18.97 13.11
N ILE A 3 -18.90 18.99 12.17
CA ILE A 3 -19.16 19.42 10.80
C ILE A 3 -20.27 18.58 10.16
N ARG A 4 -20.99 19.20 9.22
CA ARG A 4 -21.95 18.49 8.37
C ARG A 4 -21.36 18.37 6.98
N VAL A 5 -21.30 17.14 6.47
CA VAL A 5 -20.70 16.86 5.18
C VAL A 5 -21.70 16.13 4.30
N ASP A 6 -21.96 16.70 3.13
CA ASP A 6 -22.86 16.14 2.14
C ASP A 6 -22.08 15.87 0.84
N LEU A 7 -22.32 14.73 0.21
CA LEU A 7 -21.76 14.39 -1.10
C LEU A 7 -22.87 14.49 -2.14
N LEU A 8 -22.84 15.52 -2.98
CA LEU A 8 -23.93 15.88 -3.88
C LEU A 8 -23.58 15.58 -5.33
N ALA A 9 -24.57 15.16 -6.13
CA ALA A 9 -24.40 15.03 -7.57
C ALA A 9 -24.19 16.40 -8.22
N LEU A 10 -23.41 16.43 -9.31
CA LEU A 10 -23.20 17.63 -10.10
C LEU A 10 -24.42 17.93 -10.98
N GLU A 11 -24.58 19.19 -11.38
CA GLU A 11 -25.57 19.63 -12.36
C GLU A 11 -24.84 20.34 -13.52
N PRO A 12 -24.85 19.77 -14.75
CA PRO A 12 -25.42 18.47 -15.13
C PRO A 12 -24.70 17.28 -14.46
N ASN A 13 -25.40 16.15 -14.33
CA ASN A 13 -24.86 14.95 -13.68
C ASN A 13 -23.64 14.41 -14.43
N ALA A 14 -22.56 14.16 -13.68
CA ALA A 14 -21.32 13.60 -14.18
C ALA A 14 -21.00 12.30 -13.41
N PRO A 15 -21.15 11.12 -14.03
CA PRO A 15 -20.83 9.84 -13.39
C PRO A 15 -19.39 9.79 -12.87
N GLY A 16 -19.21 9.24 -11.67
CA GLY A 16 -17.93 9.19 -10.97
C GLY A 16 -17.47 10.51 -10.37
N GLN A 17 -18.25 11.59 -10.48
CA GLN A 17 -17.89 12.90 -9.91
C GLN A 17 -18.98 13.41 -8.98
N ALA A 18 -18.55 14.10 -7.93
CA ALA A 18 -19.45 14.68 -6.95
C ALA A 18 -18.90 15.99 -6.40
N ARG A 19 -19.78 16.75 -5.76
CA ARG A 19 -19.43 17.89 -4.94
C ARG A 19 -19.45 17.51 -3.47
N LEU A 20 -18.34 17.67 -2.80
CA LEU A 20 -18.24 17.52 -1.35
C LEU A 20 -18.51 18.89 -0.72
N THR A 21 -19.61 19.00 0.03
CA THR A 21 -20.02 20.23 0.70
C THR A 21 -19.85 20.08 2.21
N VAL A 22 -19.14 21.01 2.85
CA VAL A 22 -18.85 21.02 4.28
C VAL A 22 -19.44 22.27 4.92
N LYS A 23 -20.32 22.09 5.91
CA LYS A 23 -20.95 23.15 6.69
C LYS A 23 -20.47 23.13 8.14
N LYS A 24 -20.51 24.29 8.79
CA LYS A 24 -20.08 24.51 10.19
C LYS A 24 -18.58 24.30 10.43
N TRP A 25 -17.77 24.34 9.37
CA TRP A 25 -16.32 24.37 9.50
C TRP A 25 -15.87 25.72 10.08
N GLN A 26 -14.90 25.68 11.00
CA GLN A 26 -14.39 26.87 11.69
C GLN A 26 -12.92 27.17 11.38
N GLY A 27 -12.23 26.26 10.68
CA GLY A 27 -10.86 26.46 10.23
C GLY A 27 -10.76 27.25 8.93
N SER A 28 -9.55 27.33 8.36
CA SER A 28 -9.30 27.93 7.05
C SER A 28 -9.89 27.09 5.91
N ALA A 29 -10.07 27.71 4.74
CA ALA A 29 -10.53 27.03 3.53
C ALA A 29 -9.37 26.50 2.65
N GLN A 30 -8.13 26.62 3.10
CA GLN A 30 -6.92 26.33 2.32
C GLN A 30 -6.12 25.21 2.98
N ASN A 31 -5.36 24.47 2.17
CA ASN A 31 -4.48 23.39 2.62
C ASN A 31 -5.20 22.43 3.57
N LEU A 32 -6.39 22.01 3.16
CA LEU A 32 -7.21 21.08 3.92
C LEU A 32 -6.90 19.66 3.49
N GLU A 33 -7.07 18.73 4.41
CA GLU A 33 -7.05 17.32 4.09
C GLU A 33 -8.16 16.59 4.83
N PHE A 34 -8.71 15.57 4.17
CA PHE A 34 -9.77 14.78 4.75
C PHE A 34 -9.49 13.29 4.65
N SER A 35 -10.02 12.53 5.60
CA SER A 35 -10.02 11.06 5.56
C SER A 35 -11.45 10.56 5.69
N ILE A 36 -11.77 9.47 5.00
CA ILE A 36 -13.08 8.84 5.05
C ILE A 36 -12.91 7.44 5.62
N GLN A 37 -13.75 7.08 6.59
CA GLN A 37 -13.71 5.83 7.30
C GLN A 37 -15.07 5.11 7.26
N ARG A 38 -15.04 3.81 7.01
CA ARG A 38 -16.18 2.90 7.14
C ARG A 38 -16.56 2.71 8.60
N ASN A 39 -17.84 2.86 8.90
CA ASN A 39 -18.36 2.71 10.27
C ASN A 39 -18.40 1.25 10.74
N GLN A 40 -18.44 0.28 9.83
CA GLN A 40 -18.57 -1.14 10.14
C GLN A 40 -17.29 -1.79 10.67
N ASP A 41 -16.14 -1.39 10.15
CA ASP A 41 -14.84 -2.04 10.40
C ASP A 41 -13.70 -1.06 10.67
N ALA A 42 -13.99 0.24 10.67
CA ALA A 42 -13.02 1.30 10.90
C ALA A 42 -11.92 1.39 9.83
N PHE A 43 -12.12 0.86 8.64
CA PHE A 43 -11.16 0.99 7.54
C PHE A 43 -11.30 2.34 6.84
N TYR A 44 -10.18 2.92 6.45
CA TYR A 44 -10.06 4.19 5.76
C TYR A 44 -9.96 4.00 4.25
N LEU A 45 -10.63 4.87 3.52
CA LEU A 45 -10.57 4.94 2.07
C LEU A 45 -9.19 5.43 1.62
N GLN A 46 -8.57 4.68 0.71
CA GLN A 46 -7.25 4.97 0.15
C GLN A 46 -7.38 5.54 -1.28
N HIS A 47 -6.31 6.17 -1.78
CA HIS A 47 -6.24 6.69 -3.16
C HIS A 47 -6.64 5.69 -4.26
N GLY A 48 -6.31 4.40 -4.06
CA GLY A 48 -6.59 3.34 -5.03
C GLY A 48 -8.00 2.76 -4.98
N GLN A 49 -8.98 3.48 -4.43
CA GLN A 49 -10.35 2.98 -4.22
C GLN A 49 -10.43 1.75 -3.30
N GLN A 50 -9.38 1.51 -2.51
CA GLN A 50 -9.28 0.39 -1.58
C GLN A 50 -9.54 0.86 -0.15
N TRP A 51 -9.91 -0.07 0.72
CA TRP A 51 -10.08 0.17 2.15
C TRP A 51 -8.91 -0.45 2.93
N SER A 52 -8.32 0.30 3.87
CA SER A 52 -7.20 -0.17 4.70
C SER A 52 -7.34 0.30 6.14
N ASN A 53 -6.64 -0.35 7.07
CA ASN A 53 -6.68 0.00 8.49
C ASN A 53 -5.85 1.25 8.88
N SER A 54 -5.24 1.93 7.91
CA SER A 54 -4.42 3.11 8.13
C SER A 54 -5.08 4.36 7.53
N PRO A 55 -5.16 5.49 8.25
CA PRO A 55 -5.71 6.73 7.73
C PRO A 55 -4.99 7.18 6.46
N TYR A 56 -5.77 7.50 5.44
CA TYR A 56 -5.27 8.16 4.24
C TYR A 56 -5.92 9.53 4.13
N TRP A 57 -5.09 10.53 3.84
CA TRP A 57 -5.47 11.94 3.83
C TRP A 57 -5.49 12.44 2.39
N PHE A 58 -6.70 12.67 1.87
CA PHE A 58 -6.92 13.34 0.60
C PHE A 58 -6.64 14.83 0.78
N GLN A 59 -5.61 15.32 0.08
CA GLN A 59 -5.20 16.71 0.18
C GLN A 59 -5.96 17.56 -0.83
N VAL A 60 -6.48 18.70 -0.35
CA VAL A 60 -7.21 19.67 -1.15
C VAL A 60 -6.60 21.04 -0.89
N SER A 61 -5.96 21.61 -1.91
CA SER A 61 -5.28 22.90 -1.78
C SER A 61 -6.24 24.02 -1.35
N ARG A 62 -7.49 23.96 -1.81
CA ARG A 62 -8.51 24.95 -1.47
C ARG A 62 -9.93 24.38 -1.65
N PHE A 63 -10.80 24.71 -0.72
CA PHE A 63 -12.25 24.63 -0.90
C PHE A 63 -12.78 25.99 -1.35
N ASP A 64 -13.71 25.97 -2.30
CA ASP A 64 -14.46 27.14 -2.71
C ASP A 64 -15.59 27.42 -1.71
N GLN A 65 -16.07 28.65 -1.66
CA GLN A 65 -17.28 28.96 -0.90
C GLN A 65 -18.49 28.79 -1.81
N ASP A 66 -19.57 28.23 -1.27
CA ASP A 66 -20.85 28.17 -1.96
C ASP A 66 -21.43 29.57 -2.18
N ALA A 67 -22.47 29.69 -3.00
CA ALA A 67 -23.08 30.98 -3.31
C ALA A 67 -23.64 31.73 -2.09
N SER A 68 -23.91 31.02 -0.99
CA SER A 68 -24.39 31.60 0.27
C SER A 68 -23.26 32.04 1.22
N GLY A 69 -22.03 31.55 1.00
CA GLY A 69 -20.89 31.73 1.90
C GLY A 69 -20.99 30.92 3.20
N GLU A 70 -21.98 30.03 3.32
CA GLU A 70 -22.22 29.23 4.54
C GLU A 70 -21.57 27.83 4.47
N ALA A 71 -21.14 27.41 3.28
CA ALA A 71 -20.53 26.10 3.07
C ALA A 71 -19.23 26.19 2.26
N LEU A 72 -18.31 25.29 2.58
CA LEU A 72 -17.12 25.02 1.78
C LEU A 72 -17.40 23.88 0.80
N GLU A 73 -16.97 24.01 -0.44
CA GLU A 73 -17.21 23.06 -1.51
C GLU A 73 -15.91 22.67 -2.21
N THR A 74 -15.80 21.41 -2.59
CA THR A 74 -14.75 20.95 -3.50
C THR A 74 -15.28 19.85 -4.40
N LEU A 75 -14.64 19.65 -5.55
CA LEU A 75 -14.95 18.54 -6.45
C LEU A 75 -14.15 17.33 -6.04
N VAL A 76 -14.82 16.18 -5.96
CA VAL A 76 -14.19 14.88 -5.71
C VAL A 76 -14.48 13.94 -6.86
N GLY A 77 -13.48 13.14 -7.20
CA GLY A 77 -13.50 12.24 -8.35
C GLY A 77 -13.90 10.80 -8.00
N PRO A 78 -13.73 9.90 -8.96
CA PRO A 78 -14.16 8.50 -8.83
C PRO A 78 -13.44 7.76 -7.70
N GLU A 79 -12.23 8.21 -7.36
CA GLU A 79 -11.45 7.70 -6.24
C GLU A 79 -12.15 7.83 -4.88
N VAL A 80 -13.08 8.79 -4.76
CA VAL A 80 -13.94 8.95 -3.58
C VAL A 80 -15.35 8.45 -3.87
N VAL A 81 -15.91 8.76 -5.03
CA VAL A 81 -17.32 8.51 -5.33
C VAL A 81 -17.63 7.02 -5.45
N ASP A 82 -16.85 6.27 -6.22
CA ASP A 82 -17.17 4.88 -6.54
C ASP A 82 -17.15 3.97 -5.29
N PRO A 83 -16.12 4.01 -4.41
CA PRO A 83 -16.08 3.20 -3.19
C PRO A 83 -17.21 3.49 -2.20
N LEU A 84 -17.70 4.73 -2.19
CA LEU A 84 -18.82 5.15 -1.34
C LEU A 84 -20.16 4.63 -1.87
N LEU A 85 -20.28 4.41 -3.18
CA LEU A 85 -21.45 3.85 -3.85
C LEU A 85 -21.43 2.31 -3.93
N GLU A 86 -20.27 1.68 -3.82
CA GLU A 86 -20.15 0.21 -3.66
C GLU A 86 -20.76 -0.27 -2.33
N GLY A 87 -20.75 0.59 -1.31
CA GLY A 87 -21.52 0.37 -0.10
C GLY A 87 -23.02 0.31 -0.40
N SER A 88 -23.80 -0.26 0.53
CA SER A 88 -25.26 -0.19 0.42
C SER A 88 -25.72 1.26 0.25
N ALA A 89 -26.79 1.51 -0.51
CA ALA A 89 -27.26 2.86 -0.89
C ALA A 89 -27.57 3.82 0.30
N ASN A 90 -27.55 3.32 1.55
CA ASN A 90 -27.75 4.08 2.78
C ASN A 90 -26.53 4.06 3.72
N SER A 91 -25.34 3.76 3.19
CA SER A 91 -24.12 3.68 4.00
C SER A 91 -23.72 5.07 4.48
N ASN A 92 -23.51 5.18 5.79
CA ASN A 92 -22.92 6.36 6.40
C ASN A 92 -21.43 6.10 6.58
N PHE A 93 -20.61 7.11 6.31
CA PHE A 93 -19.16 7.05 6.54
C PHE A 93 -18.76 8.17 7.49
N GLN A 94 -17.77 7.92 8.33
CA GLN A 94 -17.15 8.99 9.11
C GLN A 94 -16.18 9.74 8.22
N ILE A 95 -16.18 11.06 8.32
CA ILE A 95 -15.18 11.91 7.68
C ILE A 95 -14.49 12.76 8.73
N GLU A 96 -13.18 12.84 8.68
CA GLU A 96 -12.38 13.80 9.45
C GLU A 96 -11.79 14.81 8.48
N LEU A 97 -12.02 16.09 8.73
CA LEU A 97 -11.44 17.21 7.98
C LEU A 97 -10.47 17.95 8.89
N ARG A 98 -9.27 18.22 8.41
CA ARG A 98 -8.25 18.95 9.15
C ARG A 98 -7.43 19.87 8.27
N GLU A 99 -6.83 20.88 8.89
CA GLU A 99 -5.79 21.70 8.26
C GLU A 99 -4.47 20.92 8.21
N GLN A 100 -3.66 21.15 7.18
CA GLN A 100 -2.31 20.58 7.10
C GLN A 100 -1.41 21.18 8.18
N GLY A 101 -0.81 20.32 9.01
CA GLY A 101 0.07 20.72 10.13
C GLY A 101 -0.68 20.85 11.47
N PRO A 102 -0.13 21.59 12.45
CA PRO A 102 -0.82 21.86 13.70
C PRO A 102 -1.96 22.85 13.43
N GLY A 103 -3.18 22.33 13.29
CA GLY A 103 -4.35 23.14 12.96
C GLY A 103 -5.65 22.56 13.46
N PHE A 104 -6.74 23.19 13.04
CA PHE A 104 -8.09 22.78 13.39
C PHE A 104 -8.43 21.43 12.73
N SER A 105 -9.07 20.54 13.50
CA SER A 105 -9.60 19.25 13.02
C SER A 105 -11.01 19.07 13.58
N ASP A 106 -11.92 18.59 12.74
CA ASP A 106 -13.28 18.24 13.15
C ASP A 106 -13.78 17.02 12.38
N LYS A 107 -14.74 16.31 12.99
CA LYS A 107 -15.30 15.07 12.46
C LYS A 107 -16.77 15.24 12.13
N GLY A 108 -17.20 14.59 11.05
CA GLY A 108 -18.57 14.55 10.60
C GLY A 108 -18.96 13.17 10.09
N VAL A 109 -20.17 13.12 9.55
CA VAL A 109 -20.68 11.97 8.81
C VAL A 109 -20.93 12.44 7.39
N VAL A 110 -20.43 11.68 6.42
CA VAL A 110 -20.72 11.87 4.99
C VAL A 110 -21.67 10.78 4.51
N ARG A 111 -22.63 11.19 3.69
CA ARG A 111 -23.62 10.32 3.05
C ARG A 111 -23.59 10.55 1.55
N PRO A 112 -23.55 9.49 0.73
CA PRO A 112 -23.79 9.62 -0.71
C PRO A 112 -25.20 10.19 -0.95
N GLY A 113 -25.27 11.34 -1.63
CA GLY A 113 -26.52 12.00 -1.98
C GLY A 113 -27.29 11.27 -3.08
N ALA A 114 -28.59 11.56 -3.17
CA ALA A 114 -29.44 11.02 -4.22
C ALA A 114 -28.96 11.46 -5.61
N GLY A 115 -29.01 10.54 -6.58
CA GLY A 115 -28.62 10.82 -7.96
C GLY A 115 -27.12 10.75 -8.23
N LEU A 116 -26.28 10.41 -7.24
CA LEU A 116 -24.89 10.05 -7.51
C LEU A 116 -24.84 8.78 -8.38
N LEU A 117 -23.99 8.83 -9.40
CA LEU A 117 -23.80 7.74 -10.34
C LEU A 117 -22.34 7.28 -10.28
N PRO A 118 -22.07 5.95 -10.24
CA PRO A 118 -20.70 5.45 -10.32
C PRO A 118 -20.12 5.73 -11.70
N SER A 119 -18.80 5.77 -11.83
CA SER A 119 -18.11 6.02 -13.10
C SER A 119 -18.57 5.09 -14.24
N THR A 120 -18.93 3.85 -13.91
CA THR A 120 -19.41 2.84 -14.86
C THR A 120 -20.77 3.18 -15.49
N ALA A 121 -21.57 4.05 -14.87
CA ALA A 121 -22.87 4.47 -15.36
C ALA A 121 -22.79 5.44 -16.56
N GLY A 122 -21.61 6.00 -16.84
CA GLY A 122 -21.40 6.91 -17.99
C GLY A 122 -21.46 6.25 -19.36
N GLY A 123 -21.48 4.91 -19.44
CA GLY A 123 -21.48 4.14 -20.69
C GLY A 123 -20.18 4.28 -21.49
N GLN A 124 -19.80 3.25 -22.24
CA GLN A 124 -18.66 3.32 -23.17
C GLN A 124 -18.89 4.27 -24.37
N THR A 125 -20.05 4.92 -24.44
CA THR A 125 -20.46 5.69 -25.60
C THR A 125 -19.94 7.14 -25.61
N ARG A 126 -19.33 7.64 -24.53
CA ARG A 126 -18.66 8.97 -24.59
C ARG A 126 -17.42 8.96 -25.51
N SER A 127 -16.89 7.78 -25.85
CA SER A 127 -15.81 7.60 -26.83
C SER A 127 -16.29 7.29 -28.26
N THR A 128 -17.59 7.06 -28.48
CA THR A 128 -18.09 6.59 -29.79
C THR A 128 -19.19 7.46 -30.40
N TYR A 129 -19.53 8.60 -29.79
CA TYR A 129 -20.25 9.66 -30.50
C TYR A 129 -19.25 10.61 -31.13
N ASP A 130 -18.66 10.17 -32.24
CA ASP A 130 -18.39 11.06 -33.37
C ASP A 130 -19.77 11.51 -33.89
N ALA A 131 -20.35 12.51 -33.23
CA ALA A 131 -21.49 13.21 -33.74
C ALA A 131 -21.00 13.97 -34.96
N GLY A 132 -21.35 13.47 -36.14
CA GLY A 132 -20.94 14.01 -37.43
C GLY A 132 -20.94 15.53 -37.44
N HIS A 133 -19.74 16.10 -37.44
CA HIS A 133 -19.54 17.53 -37.57
C HIS A 133 -19.93 17.90 -39.01
N LEU A 134 -21.16 18.37 -39.20
CA LEU A 134 -21.44 19.21 -40.37
C LEU A 134 -20.48 20.39 -40.27
N ALA A 135 -19.63 20.54 -41.30
CA ALA A 135 -18.63 21.59 -41.38
C ALA A 135 -19.30 22.97 -41.25
N ALA A 136 -19.31 23.51 -40.04
CA ALA A 136 -19.48 24.93 -39.82
C ALA A 136 -18.15 25.59 -40.13
N THR A 137 -18.17 26.41 -41.18
CA THR A 137 -17.07 27.24 -41.66
C THR A 137 -16.37 27.96 -40.51
N ALA A 138 -15.04 27.97 -40.57
CA ALA A 138 -14.12 28.60 -39.64
C ALA A 138 -14.60 29.96 -39.10
N ALA A 139 -14.56 30.11 -37.77
CA ALA A 139 -14.37 31.39 -37.11
C ALA A 139 -13.08 31.30 -36.30
N VAL A 140 -12.04 31.96 -36.80
CA VAL A 140 -10.79 32.22 -36.08
C VAL A 140 -11.13 33.02 -34.83
N ALA A 141 -10.86 32.47 -33.65
CA ALA A 141 -10.82 33.23 -32.39
C ALA A 141 -9.39 33.76 -32.20
N PRO A 142 -9.22 35.03 -31.76
CA PRO A 142 -7.94 35.73 -31.86
C PRO A 142 -6.89 35.19 -30.89
N GLU A 143 -5.63 35.17 -31.34
CA GLU A 143 -4.45 35.00 -30.50
C GLU A 143 -4.45 36.09 -29.42
N ILE A 144 -4.53 35.67 -28.15
CA ILE A 144 -4.32 36.56 -27.02
C ILE A 144 -2.80 36.85 -26.95
N PRO A 145 -2.36 38.12 -26.99
CA PRO A 145 -0.96 38.47 -26.86
C PRO A 145 -0.40 37.98 -25.51
N GLN A 146 0.72 37.26 -25.56
CA GLN A 146 1.45 36.82 -24.38
C GLN A 146 1.85 38.05 -23.55
N LEU A 147 1.36 38.13 -22.30
CA LEU A 147 1.85 39.11 -21.34
C LEU A 147 3.34 38.85 -21.06
N PRO A 148 4.18 39.90 -20.96
CA PRO A 148 5.59 39.74 -20.66
C PRO A 148 5.81 39.15 -19.25
N GLU A 149 6.67 38.14 -19.20
CA GLU A 149 7.19 37.50 -17.98
C GLU A 149 7.80 38.58 -17.06
N LEU A 150 7.22 38.78 -15.88
CA LEU A 150 7.82 39.63 -14.85
C LEU A 150 8.95 38.84 -14.19
N PRO A 151 10.20 39.35 -14.17
CA PRO A 151 11.29 38.67 -13.50
C PRO A 151 11.06 38.73 -11.98
N LEU A 152 10.81 37.56 -11.37
CA LEU A 152 10.75 37.41 -9.93
C LEU A 152 12.19 37.50 -9.37
N PRO A 153 12.47 38.36 -8.38
CA PRO A 153 13.80 38.47 -7.80
C PRO A 153 14.21 37.19 -7.08
N GLU A 154 15.48 36.82 -7.28
CA GLU A 154 16.17 35.69 -6.65
C GLU A 154 16.16 35.85 -5.11
N PRO A 155 15.82 34.82 -4.33
CA PRO A 155 15.76 34.94 -2.88
C PRO A 155 17.16 35.17 -2.28
N GLU A 156 17.27 36.23 -1.49
CA GLU A 156 18.42 36.55 -0.64
C GLU A 156 18.71 35.36 0.31
N PRO A 157 19.99 35.00 0.55
CA PRO A 157 20.33 33.90 1.44
C PRO A 157 19.93 34.21 2.89
N GLU A 158 19.09 33.32 3.45
CA GLU A 158 18.69 33.33 4.85
C GLU A 158 19.93 33.06 5.76
N PRO A 159 20.10 33.80 6.86
CA PRO A 159 21.32 33.75 7.67
C PRO A 159 21.49 32.41 8.44
N GLU A 160 22.76 32.07 8.60
CA GLU A 160 23.35 30.93 9.30
C GLU A 160 22.76 30.72 10.72
N PRO A 161 22.39 29.49 11.12
CA PRO A 161 21.85 29.23 12.45
C PRO A 161 22.95 29.34 13.53
N GLU A 162 22.71 30.23 14.50
CA GLU A 162 23.45 30.38 15.75
C GLU A 162 23.32 29.09 16.60
N PRO A 163 24.41 28.58 17.22
CA PRO A 163 24.41 27.27 17.86
C PRO A 163 23.59 27.24 19.17
N GLU A 164 22.73 26.24 19.30
CA GLU A 164 22.04 25.91 20.55
C GLU A 164 23.03 25.50 21.67
N PRO A 165 22.77 25.90 22.93
CA PRO A 165 23.65 25.64 24.05
C PRO A 165 23.65 24.16 24.48
N THR A 166 24.87 23.65 24.66
CA THR A 166 25.24 22.42 25.36
C THR A 166 24.51 22.23 26.69
N PHE A 167 23.76 21.14 26.83
CA PHE A 167 23.38 20.61 28.13
C PHE A 167 24.40 19.60 28.64
N VAL A 168 24.82 19.88 29.87
CA VAL A 168 25.94 19.32 30.60
C VAL A 168 25.63 17.91 31.10
N ILE A 169 26.56 17.01 30.85
CA ILE A 169 26.68 15.68 31.46
C ILE A 169 26.90 15.87 32.96
N SER A 170 26.11 15.20 33.81
CA SER A 170 26.52 14.98 35.20
C SER A 170 26.37 13.51 35.57
N GLU A 171 27.56 12.92 35.69
CA GLU A 171 27.98 11.63 36.20
C GLU A 171 27.38 11.27 37.56
N THR A 172 27.07 9.99 37.76
CA THR A 172 27.40 9.28 39.01
C THR A 172 27.33 7.76 38.82
N GLU A 173 28.52 7.16 38.67
CA GLU A 173 28.85 5.82 39.19
C GLU A 173 28.86 5.85 40.75
N PRO A 174 29.16 4.79 41.54
CA PRO A 174 29.57 3.42 41.20
C PRO A 174 28.91 2.32 42.07
N LEU A 175 29.19 1.04 41.76
CA LEU A 175 29.77 0.04 42.69
C LEU A 175 29.52 -1.39 42.18
N ALA A 176 30.62 -2.09 41.92
CA ALA A 176 30.73 -3.54 41.77
C ALA A 176 31.66 -4.07 42.90
N PRO A 177 32.08 -5.35 42.98
CA PRO A 177 31.51 -6.68 42.66
C PRO A 177 31.66 -7.63 43.92
N PRO A 178 31.77 -9.01 43.91
CA PRO A 178 32.82 -9.81 43.23
C PRO A 178 32.46 -11.24 42.69
N LEU A 179 33.25 -11.65 41.67
CA LEU A 179 33.84 -12.95 41.26
C LEU A 179 33.41 -14.34 41.84
N ALA A 180 33.32 -15.38 40.97
CA ALA A 180 34.23 -16.57 40.95
C ALA A 180 33.91 -17.69 39.89
N THR A 181 34.87 -17.92 38.98
CA THR A 181 35.44 -19.16 38.35
C THR A 181 34.68 -20.50 38.17
N LYS A 182 34.84 -21.17 36.99
CA LYS A 182 35.79 -22.30 36.74
C LYS A 182 35.74 -22.91 35.31
N LYS A 183 36.87 -23.53 34.95
CA LYS A 183 37.31 -24.19 33.69
C LYS A 183 36.80 -25.64 33.55
N ASN A 184 36.78 -26.21 32.33
CA ASN A 184 37.38 -27.50 31.90
C ASN A 184 36.84 -28.02 30.55
N LYS A 185 37.73 -28.56 29.70
CA LYS A 185 37.49 -29.48 28.56
C LYS A 185 37.92 -30.89 29.00
N PRO A 186 37.37 -31.99 28.43
CA PRO A 186 38.16 -32.71 27.42
C PRO A 186 37.35 -33.42 26.30
N LEU A 187 37.91 -33.36 25.08
CA LEU A 187 38.14 -34.44 24.13
C LEU A 187 37.09 -35.59 23.97
N TRP A 188 36.11 -35.41 23.07
CA TRP A 188 35.44 -36.51 22.33
C TRP A 188 34.82 -35.99 21.00
N ILE A 189 35.65 -35.62 20.01
CA ILE A 189 35.17 -35.09 18.70
C ILE A 189 35.68 -35.92 17.51
N TRP A 190 36.23 -37.12 17.74
CA TRP A 190 36.77 -37.92 16.62
C TRP A 190 35.79 -38.87 15.91
N PRO A 191 34.73 -39.44 16.52
CA PRO A 191 33.80 -40.28 15.76
C PRO A 191 32.73 -39.48 14.99
N LEU A 192 32.34 -38.29 15.47
CA LEU A 192 31.30 -37.47 14.82
C LEU A 192 31.78 -36.85 13.49
N LEU A 193 33.05 -36.44 13.43
CA LEU A 193 33.68 -35.93 12.20
C LEU A 193 33.85 -37.01 11.12
N LEU A 194 34.08 -38.27 11.53
CA LEU A 194 34.27 -39.40 10.60
C LEU A 194 32.94 -39.85 9.98
N ILE A 195 31.84 -39.81 10.76
CA ILE A 195 30.48 -40.07 10.26
C ILE A 195 30.02 -38.93 9.33
N LEU A 196 30.33 -37.67 9.67
CA LEU A 196 30.01 -36.53 8.83
C LEU A 196 30.75 -36.58 7.48
N ALA A 197 32.02 -37.00 7.46
CA ALA A 197 32.79 -37.17 6.23
C ALA A 197 32.22 -38.27 5.31
N LEU A 198 31.74 -39.38 5.89
CA LEU A 198 31.10 -40.47 5.12
C LEU A 198 29.76 -40.05 4.51
N LEU A 199 28.97 -39.23 5.21
CA LEU A 199 27.70 -38.70 4.68
C LEU A 199 27.91 -37.72 3.52
N ILE A 200 28.95 -36.89 3.58
CA ILE A 200 29.30 -35.95 2.50
C ILE A 200 29.79 -36.71 1.25
N ALA A 201 30.58 -37.77 1.42
CA ALA A 201 31.02 -38.61 0.31
C ALA A 201 29.86 -39.35 -0.39
N ALA A 202 28.88 -39.83 0.38
CA ALA A 202 27.68 -40.48 -0.16
C ALA A 202 26.77 -39.48 -0.91
N ALA A 203 26.61 -38.25 -0.40
CA ALA A 203 25.85 -37.20 -1.06
C ALA A 203 26.49 -36.75 -2.38
N ALA A 204 27.81 -36.60 -2.42
CA ALA A 204 28.55 -36.23 -3.64
C ALA A 204 28.46 -37.32 -4.72
N TRP A 205 28.49 -38.59 -4.34
CA TRP A 205 28.35 -39.72 -5.27
C TRP A 205 26.94 -39.81 -5.89
N PHE A 206 25.91 -39.50 -5.11
CA PHE A 206 24.53 -39.49 -5.60
C PHE A 206 24.25 -38.31 -6.54
N TRP A 207 24.93 -37.17 -6.33
CA TRP A 207 24.80 -35.99 -7.18
C TRP A 207 25.50 -36.14 -8.54
N LEU A 208 26.61 -36.88 -8.61
CA LEU A 208 27.33 -37.16 -9.86
C LEU A 208 26.60 -38.15 -10.80
N LYS A 209 25.54 -38.82 -10.33
CA LYS A 209 24.83 -39.87 -11.08
C LYS A 209 23.46 -39.46 -11.66
N LYS A 210 23.18 -38.16 -11.83
CA LYS A 210 22.00 -37.71 -12.59
C LYS A 210 22.32 -37.51 -14.08
N PRO A 211 21.61 -38.18 -15.01
CA PRO A 211 21.76 -37.94 -16.44
C PRO A 211 21.22 -36.56 -16.81
N GLN A 212 21.97 -35.84 -17.64
CA GLN A 212 21.65 -34.51 -18.15
C GLN A 212 20.54 -34.60 -19.22
N ALA A 213 19.37 -34.02 -18.92
CA ALA A 213 18.30 -33.77 -19.88
C ALA A 213 18.54 -32.44 -20.63
N PRO A 214 18.04 -32.27 -21.86
CA PRO A 214 18.58 -31.33 -22.83
C PRO A 214 18.27 -29.86 -22.52
N ALA A 215 19.21 -29.01 -22.93
CA ALA A 215 19.29 -27.58 -22.64
C ALA A 215 18.03 -26.81 -23.09
N PRO A 216 17.53 -25.87 -22.27
CA PRO A 216 16.64 -24.83 -22.76
C PRO A 216 17.45 -23.89 -23.66
N VAL A 217 16.87 -23.61 -24.83
CA VAL A 217 17.28 -22.55 -25.74
C VAL A 217 17.44 -21.25 -24.95
N ALA A 218 18.62 -20.66 -25.07
CA ALA A 218 18.95 -19.37 -24.49
C ALA A 218 18.06 -18.28 -25.12
N SER A 219 17.06 -17.85 -24.38
CA SER A 219 16.57 -16.47 -24.48
C SER A 219 17.50 -15.62 -23.62
N ALA A 220 18.16 -14.67 -24.26
CA ALA A 220 19.06 -13.71 -23.64
C ALA A 220 18.40 -13.08 -22.39
N PRO A 221 19.15 -12.87 -21.28
CA PRO A 221 18.60 -12.16 -20.14
C PRO A 221 18.33 -10.72 -20.57
N ALA A 222 17.06 -10.32 -20.55
CA ALA A 222 16.71 -8.92 -20.46
C ALA A 222 17.32 -8.40 -19.16
N THR A 223 18.43 -7.67 -19.26
CA THR A 223 19.01 -6.90 -18.16
C THR A 223 17.96 -5.90 -17.65
N THR A 224 17.28 -6.24 -16.56
CA THR A 224 16.43 -5.33 -15.81
C THR A 224 17.30 -4.58 -14.80
N ALA A 225 17.74 -3.38 -15.19
CA ALA A 225 18.37 -2.45 -14.25
C ALA A 225 17.44 -2.09 -13.06
N ASP A 226 16.13 -2.25 -13.22
CA ASP A 226 15.13 -1.98 -12.17
C ASP A 226 14.97 -3.08 -11.10
N ALA A 227 15.44 -4.31 -11.35
CA ALA A 227 15.40 -5.37 -10.33
C ALA A 227 16.38 -5.11 -9.17
N ALA A 228 17.32 -4.17 -9.32
CA ALA A 228 18.25 -3.76 -8.28
C ALA A 228 17.55 -3.24 -7.02
N ALA A 229 16.35 -2.66 -7.17
CA ALA A 229 15.56 -2.12 -6.07
C ALA A 229 15.01 -3.19 -5.11
N CYS A 230 14.86 -4.44 -5.55
CA CYS A 230 14.33 -5.55 -4.76
C CYS A 230 15.43 -6.50 -4.24
N THR A 231 16.67 -6.05 -4.10
CA THR A 231 17.79 -6.91 -3.69
C THR A 231 17.97 -6.95 -2.16
N LEU A 232 18.64 -7.99 -1.65
CA LEU A 232 19.01 -8.07 -0.23
C LEU A 232 19.85 -6.89 0.24
N GLU A 233 20.74 -6.39 -0.62
CA GLU A 233 21.57 -5.22 -0.31
C GLU A 233 20.70 -3.99 -0.08
N SER A 234 19.73 -3.74 -0.96
CA SER A 234 18.76 -2.65 -0.80
C SER A 234 17.89 -2.84 0.44
N MET A 235 17.51 -4.09 0.74
CA MET A 235 16.70 -4.43 1.92
C MET A 235 17.43 -4.16 3.24
N ASN A 236 18.75 -4.37 3.28
CA ASN A 236 19.58 -4.14 4.47
C ASN A 236 20.00 -2.67 4.65
N SER A 237 20.09 -1.91 3.55
CA SER A 237 20.62 -0.54 3.56
C SER A 237 19.54 0.54 3.62
N GLN A 238 18.28 0.20 3.35
CA GLN A 238 17.16 1.14 3.31
C GLN A 238 16.15 0.91 4.44
N PRO A 239 15.41 1.96 4.85
CA PRO A 239 14.22 1.78 5.68
C PRO A 239 13.21 0.82 5.00
N GLU A 240 12.58 -0.05 5.80
CA GLU A 240 11.65 -1.09 5.30
C GLU A 240 10.60 -0.54 4.33
N LEU A 241 9.93 0.56 4.68
CA LEU A 241 8.87 1.13 3.84
C LEU A 241 9.42 1.67 2.51
N ALA A 242 10.60 2.27 2.52
CA ALA A 242 11.23 2.78 1.31
C ALA A 242 11.59 1.62 0.36
N PHE A 243 12.16 0.54 0.91
CA PHE A 243 12.44 -0.68 0.16
C PHE A 243 11.17 -1.29 -0.44
N VAL A 244 10.12 -1.48 0.36
CA VAL A 244 8.85 -2.07 -0.11
C VAL A 244 8.24 -1.24 -1.23
N GLN A 245 8.20 0.08 -1.09
CA GLN A 245 7.69 0.97 -2.13
C GLN A 245 8.51 0.91 -3.42
N ALA A 246 9.84 0.92 -3.31
CA ALA A 246 10.73 0.80 -4.46
C ALA A 246 10.53 -0.56 -5.17
N CYS A 247 10.40 -1.64 -4.41
CA CYS A 247 10.21 -2.98 -4.95
C CYS A 247 8.83 -3.15 -5.61
N ILE A 248 7.77 -2.56 -5.03
CA ILE A 248 6.43 -2.53 -5.67
C ILE A 248 6.48 -1.77 -6.99
N LYS A 249 7.15 -0.61 -7.03
CA LYS A 249 7.30 0.20 -8.26
C LYS A 249 8.07 -0.53 -9.36
N ALA A 250 9.10 -1.30 -8.99
CA ALA A 250 9.85 -2.14 -9.93
C ALA A 250 9.01 -3.30 -10.51
N ALA A 251 7.84 -3.57 -9.92
CA ALA A 251 6.84 -4.50 -10.39
C ALA A 251 7.40 -5.88 -10.82
N PRO A 252 8.19 -6.59 -9.98
CA PRO A 252 8.74 -7.90 -10.33
C PRO A 252 7.62 -8.91 -10.65
N ALA A 253 7.92 -9.90 -11.48
CA ALA A 253 6.99 -11.00 -11.74
C ALA A 253 6.77 -11.83 -10.45
N SER A 254 5.63 -12.51 -10.35
CA SER A 254 5.20 -13.25 -9.15
C SER A 254 6.26 -14.24 -8.65
N ALA A 255 6.89 -14.98 -9.56
CA ALA A 255 7.96 -15.92 -9.20
C ALA A 255 9.19 -15.22 -8.60
N GLN A 256 9.63 -14.12 -9.21
CA GLN A 256 10.75 -13.32 -8.70
C GLN A 256 10.41 -12.68 -7.36
N LEU A 257 9.18 -12.19 -7.19
CA LEU A 257 8.73 -11.63 -5.94
C LEU A 257 8.71 -12.67 -4.81
N LEU A 258 8.29 -13.91 -5.07
CA LEU A 258 8.40 -14.99 -4.08
C LEU A 258 9.85 -15.24 -3.66
N GLU A 259 10.81 -15.19 -4.57
CA GLU A 259 12.23 -15.30 -4.22
C GLU A 259 12.67 -14.15 -3.30
N ILE A 260 12.27 -12.92 -3.60
CA ILE A 260 12.56 -11.72 -2.78
C ILE A 260 11.92 -11.86 -1.39
N ILE A 261 10.68 -12.35 -1.32
CA ILE A 261 9.99 -12.56 -0.05
C ILE A 261 10.67 -13.66 0.76
N ASN A 262 11.05 -14.77 0.13
CA ASN A 262 11.80 -15.84 0.80
C ASN A 262 13.15 -15.34 1.33
N LEU A 263 13.82 -14.47 0.58
CA LEU A 263 15.05 -13.81 1.00
C LEU A 263 14.83 -12.89 2.21
N ALA A 264 13.74 -12.12 2.22
CA ALA A 264 13.33 -11.30 3.36
C ALA A 264 13.07 -12.15 4.61
N LYS A 265 12.29 -13.25 4.46
CA LYS A 265 12.02 -14.21 5.54
C LYS A 265 13.30 -14.80 6.11
N ALA A 266 14.21 -15.27 5.24
CA ALA A 266 15.49 -15.86 5.65
C ALA A 266 16.38 -14.88 6.42
N ASN A 267 16.28 -13.58 6.12
CA ASN A 267 17.04 -12.52 6.78
C ASN A 267 16.24 -11.80 7.89
N LYS A 268 15.10 -12.37 8.31
CA LYS A 268 14.24 -11.85 9.40
C LYS A 268 13.63 -10.47 9.14
N HIS A 269 13.53 -10.06 7.87
CA HIS A 269 12.82 -8.87 7.44
C HIS A 269 11.32 -9.17 7.31
N CYS A 270 10.67 -9.45 8.44
CA CYS A 270 9.30 -9.98 8.44
C CYS A 270 8.25 -8.96 7.98
N GLY A 271 8.43 -7.68 8.31
CA GLY A 271 7.56 -6.62 7.83
C GLY A 271 7.62 -6.45 6.31
N VAL A 272 8.83 -6.52 5.74
CA VAL A 272 9.02 -6.57 4.27
C VAL A 272 8.27 -7.74 3.65
N ALA A 273 8.49 -8.96 4.16
CA ALA A 273 7.86 -10.18 3.63
C ALA A 273 6.33 -10.08 3.63
N GLN A 274 5.74 -9.71 4.77
CA GLN A 274 4.29 -9.59 4.94
C GLN A 274 3.69 -8.50 4.05
N ARG A 275 4.33 -7.34 3.94
CA ARG A 275 3.85 -6.23 3.11
C ARG A 275 3.89 -6.57 1.62
N LEU A 276 4.95 -7.22 1.15
CA LEU A 276 5.08 -7.64 -0.24
C LEU A 276 4.05 -8.73 -0.60
N TYR A 277 3.86 -9.72 0.28
CA TYR A 277 2.79 -10.70 0.13
C TYR A 277 1.42 -10.03 0.04
N ALA A 278 1.05 -9.24 1.06
CA ALA A 278 -0.27 -8.63 1.16
C ALA A 278 -0.59 -7.72 -0.02
N ASN A 279 0.37 -6.86 -0.42
CA ASN A 279 0.17 -5.91 -1.51
C ASN A 279 -0.19 -6.61 -2.82
N ARG A 280 0.51 -7.70 -3.15
CA ARG A 280 0.34 -8.39 -4.43
C ARG A 280 -0.83 -9.37 -4.42
N ALA A 281 -1.06 -10.04 -3.30
CA ALA A 281 -2.25 -10.84 -3.09
C ALA A 281 -3.53 -10.00 -3.28
N GLN A 282 -3.59 -8.81 -2.68
CA GLN A 282 -4.72 -7.88 -2.82
C GLN A 282 -4.86 -7.30 -4.24
N ALA A 283 -3.75 -7.20 -4.99
CA ALA A 283 -3.77 -6.76 -6.38
C ALA A 283 -4.23 -7.87 -7.36
N GLY A 284 -4.68 -9.02 -6.86
CA GLY A 284 -5.14 -10.14 -7.69
C GLY A 284 -4.04 -11.06 -8.20
N ASP A 285 -2.81 -10.97 -7.65
CA ASP A 285 -1.77 -11.96 -7.94
C ASP A 285 -2.06 -13.26 -7.20
N LEU A 286 -2.77 -14.16 -7.87
CA LEU A 286 -3.25 -15.42 -7.29
C LEU A 286 -2.11 -16.32 -6.81
N GLN A 287 -0.96 -16.30 -7.49
CA GLN A 287 0.21 -17.10 -7.08
C GLN A 287 0.77 -16.60 -5.73
N ILE A 288 0.88 -15.28 -5.58
CA ILE A 288 1.30 -14.67 -4.32
C ILE A 288 0.24 -14.87 -3.23
N ALA A 289 -1.04 -14.71 -3.56
CA ALA A 289 -2.14 -14.90 -2.62
C ALA A 289 -2.19 -16.33 -2.07
N SER A 290 -2.06 -17.35 -2.92
CA SER A 290 -2.01 -18.75 -2.49
C SER A 290 -0.81 -19.02 -1.59
N ALA A 291 0.38 -18.52 -1.97
CA ALA A 291 1.58 -18.66 -1.15
C ALA A 291 1.40 -17.97 0.21
N TYR A 292 0.75 -16.81 0.27
CA TYR A 292 0.52 -16.12 1.53
C TYR A 292 -0.50 -16.83 2.42
N ALA A 293 -1.57 -17.36 1.85
CA ALA A 293 -2.53 -18.19 2.57
C ALA A 293 -1.84 -19.41 3.21
N HIS A 294 -0.91 -20.05 2.49
CA HIS A 294 -0.13 -21.19 2.97
C HIS A 294 0.78 -20.84 4.16
N GLU A 295 1.24 -19.59 4.30
CA GLU A 295 2.02 -19.17 5.47
C GLU A 295 1.22 -19.28 6.77
N TYR A 296 -0.11 -19.28 6.71
CA TYR A 296 -0.98 -19.33 7.88
C TYR A 296 -1.82 -20.61 7.97
N ASP A 297 -2.04 -21.30 6.85
CA ASP A 297 -2.91 -22.47 6.79
C ASP A 297 -2.30 -23.64 7.58
N PRO A 298 -2.94 -24.18 8.64
CA PRO A 298 -2.42 -25.31 9.41
C PRO A 298 -2.03 -26.55 8.58
N LYS A 299 -2.60 -26.74 7.38
CA LYS A 299 -2.26 -27.85 6.49
C LYS A 299 -0.92 -27.65 5.80
N TYR A 300 -0.55 -26.41 5.49
CA TYR A 300 0.64 -26.07 4.70
C TYR A 300 1.71 -25.32 5.50
N HIS A 301 1.34 -24.82 6.68
CA HIS A 301 2.15 -23.95 7.50
C HIS A 301 3.52 -24.56 7.81
N GLN A 302 4.55 -23.77 7.57
CA GLN A 302 5.92 -24.07 7.93
C GLN A 302 6.41 -22.97 8.86
N ALA A 303 6.64 -23.34 10.12
CA ALA A 303 7.09 -22.39 11.12
C ALA A 303 8.39 -21.70 10.68
N SER A 304 8.38 -20.37 10.76
CA SER A 304 9.52 -19.51 10.46
C SER A 304 9.57 -18.36 11.46
N SER A 305 10.66 -17.58 11.46
CA SER A 305 10.74 -16.39 12.31
C SER A 305 9.71 -15.32 11.97
N CYS A 306 9.15 -15.34 10.75
CA CYS A 306 8.17 -14.35 10.29
C CYS A 306 6.72 -14.84 10.37
N PHE A 307 6.52 -16.15 10.37
CA PHE A 307 5.23 -16.83 10.52
C PHE A 307 5.45 -17.99 11.48
N ALA A 308 5.31 -17.70 12.78
CA ALA A 308 5.69 -18.64 13.83
C ALA A 308 4.67 -19.75 14.04
N GLU A 309 3.39 -19.41 13.97
CA GLU A 309 2.27 -20.30 14.22
C GLU A 309 1.26 -20.20 13.07
N PRO A 310 0.51 -21.27 12.80
CA PRO A 310 -0.60 -21.19 11.86
C PRO A 310 -1.72 -20.31 12.42
N ASP A 311 -2.46 -19.69 11.52
CA ASP A 311 -3.65 -18.89 11.81
C ASP A 311 -4.75 -19.22 10.80
N LYS A 312 -5.75 -19.99 11.25
CA LYS A 312 -6.87 -20.41 10.42
C LYS A 312 -7.65 -19.23 9.85
N ALA A 313 -7.89 -18.19 10.65
CA ALA A 313 -8.71 -17.06 10.25
C ALA A 313 -7.97 -16.24 9.19
N THR A 314 -6.67 -16.02 9.39
CA THR A 314 -5.84 -15.31 8.41
C THR A 314 -5.71 -16.11 7.11
N ALA A 315 -5.51 -17.43 7.18
CA ALA A 315 -5.51 -18.29 6.00
C ALA A 315 -6.85 -18.23 5.24
N ALA A 316 -7.97 -18.34 5.95
CA ALA A 316 -9.31 -18.27 5.36
C ALA A 316 -9.56 -16.93 4.65
N TYR A 317 -9.13 -15.81 5.24
CA TYR A 317 -9.22 -14.48 4.62
C TYR A 317 -8.48 -14.42 3.27
N TRP A 318 -7.27 -14.99 3.19
CA TRP A 318 -6.52 -14.99 1.93
C TRP A 318 -7.11 -15.94 0.88
N TYR A 319 -7.69 -17.08 1.29
CA TYR A 319 -8.45 -17.92 0.36
C TYR A 319 -9.74 -17.26 -0.13
N GLU A 320 -10.46 -16.54 0.74
CA GLU A 320 -11.60 -15.72 0.33
C GLU A 320 -11.17 -14.63 -0.66
N THR A 321 -10.03 -13.99 -0.42
CA THR A 321 -9.45 -13.02 -1.35
C THR A 321 -9.19 -13.66 -2.72
N ILE A 322 -8.59 -14.85 -2.78
CA ILE A 322 -8.40 -15.60 -4.03
C ILE A 322 -9.75 -15.86 -4.72
N LEU A 323 -10.76 -16.30 -3.98
CA LEU A 323 -12.10 -16.59 -4.53
C LEU A 323 -12.83 -15.34 -5.04
N SER A 324 -12.52 -14.15 -4.50
CA SER A 324 -13.07 -12.90 -5.00
C SER A 324 -12.56 -12.55 -6.41
N HIS A 325 -11.34 -13.00 -6.74
CA HIS A 325 -10.72 -12.81 -8.06
C HIS A 325 -10.95 -14.01 -9.00
N GLU A 326 -10.93 -15.24 -8.47
CA GLU A 326 -11.14 -16.49 -9.20
C GLU A 326 -12.11 -17.41 -8.43
N PRO A 327 -13.44 -17.24 -8.64
CA PRO A 327 -14.47 -17.98 -7.88
C PRO A 327 -14.42 -19.50 -8.04
N ASP A 328 -13.86 -19.98 -9.16
CA ASP A 328 -13.76 -21.40 -9.49
C ASP A 328 -12.43 -22.03 -9.02
N ASN A 329 -11.60 -21.30 -8.26
CA ASN A 329 -10.33 -21.82 -7.74
C ASN A 329 -10.58 -22.99 -6.77
N ALA A 330 -10.32 -24.21 -7.24
CA ALA A 330 -10.66 -25.44 -6.54
C ALA A 330 -9.94 -25.57 -5.18
N GLU A 331 -8.65 -25.20 -5.13
CA GLU A 331 -7.89 -25.26 -3.88
C GLU A 331 -8.43 -24.24 -2.88
N ALA A 332 -8.55 -22.97 -3.26
CA ALA A 332 -9.00 -21.92 -2.36
C ALA A 332 -10.39 -22.22 -1.80
N LYS A 333 -11.31 -22.72 -2.63
CA LYS A 333 -12.65 -23.13 -2.20
C LYS A 333 -12.59 -24.25 -1.16
N GLN A 334 -11.84 -25.31 -1.45
CA GLN A 334 -11.69 -26.43 -0.53
C GLN A 334 -11.07 -25.98 0.80
N ARG A 335 -9.97 -25.22 0.74
CA ARG A 335 -9.27 -24.77 1.95
C ARG A 335 -10.14 -23.84 2.77
N PHE A 336 -10.83 -22.89 2.15
CA PHE A 336 -11.76 -22.00 2.83
C PHE A 336 -12.85 -22.79 3.58
N GLU A 337 -13.52 -23.75 2.92
CA GLU A 337 -14.56 -24.57 3.56
C GLU A 337 -14.04 -25.43 4.72
N GLU A 338 -12.80 -25.93 4.64
CA GLU A 338 -12.18 -26.70 5.72
C GLU A 338 -11.76 -25.84 6.92
N LEU A 339 -11.34 -24.59 6.67
CA LEU A 339 -10.89 -23.67 7.73
C LEU A 339 -12.03 -23.03 8.51
N GLN A 340 -13.25 -23.00 7.94
CA GLN A 340 -14.47 -22.51 8.60
C GLN A 340 -15.07 -23.50 9.61
N LYS A 341 -14.48 -24.69 9.77
CA LYS A 341 -14.93 -25.76 10.68
C LYS A 341 -14.11 -25.82 11.97
#